data_AF-A0A4R4XXM4-F1
#
_entry.id   AF-A0A4R4XXM4-F1
#
_cell.length_a   1.000
_cell.length_b   1.000
_cell.length_c   1.000
_cell.angle_alpha   90.00
_cell.angle_beta   90.00
_cell.angle_gamma   90.00
#
_symmetry.space_group_name_H-M   'P 1'
#
loop_
_entity.id
_entity.type
_entity.pdbx_description
1 polymer ?
#
loop_
_entity_poly.entity_id
_entity_poly.type
_entity_poly.pdbx_seq_one_letter_code
_entity_poly.pdbx_strand_id
1 'polypeptide(L)'
;MRDRGGFDPCEILDQAAIRDAAMAGSADSAGGEGLYACKWMADNSVAVTVSFEVGALGSGSVPPVDLAGVPGIVAQVSADPPTCAVGWEHRKNANANGESEIVQIEIMNMGRVPMDPCANATKLAQQARAKLPTA
;
A
#
# COMPACT_ATOMS: atom_id res chain seq x y z
N MET A 1 -9.74 18.55 -22.52
CA MET A 1 -10.38 19.11 -21.30
C MET A 1 -11.24 17.99 -20.71
N ARG A 2 -10.94 17.29 -19.63
CA ARG A 2 -10.05 17.48 -18.48
C ARG A 2 -9.59 16.07 -18.04
N ASP A 3 -8.30 15.77 -18.05
CA ASP A 3 -7.75 14.63 -17.29
C ASP A 3 -7.85 14.99 -15.81
N ARG A 4 -8.96 14.62 -15.18
CA ARG A 4 -9.06 14.50 -13.72
C ARG A 4 -8.67 13.08 -13.33
N GLY A 5 -7.48 12.63 -13.74
CA GLY A 5 -6.97 11.29 -13.46
C GLY A 5 -6.56 11.16 -12.00
N GLY A 6 -7.54 11.13 -11.10
CA GLY A 6 -7.37 10.60 -9.75
C GLY A 6 -7.43 9.08 -9.84
N PHE A 7 -6.42 8.39 -9.33
CA PHE A 7 -6.43 6.93 -9.22
C PHE A 7 -7.38 6.53 -8.10
N ASP A 8 -8.26 5.57 -8.37
CA ASP A 8 -9.03 4.93 -7.30
C ASP A 8 -8.14 3.91 -6.59
N PRO A 9 -7.80 4.12 -5.30
CA PRO A 9 -6.96 3.19 -4.54
C PRO A 9 -7.57 1.79 -4.45
N CYS A 10 -8.89 1.66 -4.55
CA CYS A 10 -9.59 0.38 -4.50
C CYS A 10 -9.42 -0.46 -5.77
N GLU A 11 -9.06 0.15 -6.90
CA GLU A 11 -8.95 -0.55 -8.19
C GLU A 11 -7.52 -0.98 -8.54
N ILE A 12 -6.53 -0.60 -7.73
CA ILE A 12 -5.11 -0.86 -8.02
C ILE A 12 -4.77 -2.33 -7.81
N LEU A 13 -5.28 -2.96 -6.75
CA LEU A 13 -4.97 -4.35 -6.44
C LEU A 13 -6.10 -5.27 -6.90
N ASP A 14 -5.74 -6.40 -7.50
CA ASP A 14 -6.75 -7.41 -7.84
C ASP A 14 -7.21 -8.11 -6.56
N GLN A 15 -8.46 -8.57 -6.55
CA GLN A 15 -9.03 -9.28 -5.41
C GLN A 15 -8.22 -10.55 -5.04
N ALA A 16 -7.62 -11.23 -6.03
CA ALA A 16 -6.75 -12.37 -5.78
C ALA A 16 -5.48 -11.97 -4.99
N ALA A 17 -4.87 -10.84 -5.33
CA ALA A 17 -3.71 -10.32 -4.63
C ALA A 17 -4.02 -9.97 -3.17
N ILE A 18 -5.17 -9.32 -2.95
CA ILE A 18 -5.66 -8.97 -1.61
C ILE A 18 -5.90 -10.24 -0.78
N ARG A 19 -6.58 -11.24 -1.36
CA ARG A 19 -6.81 -12.53 -0.69
C ARG A 19 -5.50 -13.24 -0.34
N ASP A 20 -4.55 -13.30 -1.27
CA ASP A 20 -3.25 -13.91 -1.02
C ASP A 20 -2.50 -13.21 0.12
N ALA A 21 -2.46 -11.87 0.10
CA ALA A 21 -1.80 -11.07 1.13
C ALA A 21 -2.48 -11.18 2.50
N ALA A 22 -3.80 -11.38 2.51
CA ALA A 22 -4.60 -11.63 3.70
C ALA A 22 -4.69 -13.13 4.07
N MET A 23 -3.78 -13.97 3.56
CA MET A 23 -3.69 -15.40 3.88
C MET A 23 -4.97 -16.18 3.55
N ALA A 24 -5.50 -15.96 2.35
CA ALA A 24 -6.72 -16.55 1.80
C ALA A 24 -8.02 -16.25 2.58
N GLY A 25 -7.97 -15.31 3.54
CA GLY A 25 -9.18 -14.83 4.20
C GLY A 25 -10.13 -14.16 3.21
N SER A 26 -11.43 -14.31 3.44
CA SER A 26 -12.43 -13.63 2.62
C SER A 26 -12.38 -12.14 2.95
N ALA A 27 -11.78 -11.37 2.05
CA ALA A 27 -11.65 -9.94 2.20
C ALA A 27 -12.89 -9.24 1.62
N ASP A 28 -13.67 -8.63 2.50
CA ASP A 28 -14.66 -7.64 2.09
C ASP A 28 -13.94 -6.29 1.99
N SER A 29 -14.15 -5.59 0.87
CA SER A 29 -13.78 -4.18 0.78
C SER A 29 -14.69 -3.41 1.74
N ALA A 30 -14.15 -2.94 2.87
CA ALA A 30 -14.74 -1.83 3.57
C ALA A 30 -14.49 -0.61 2.68
N GLY A 31 -15.41 -0.35 1.74
CA GLY A 31 -15.24 0.68 0.71
C GLY A 31 -14.67 1.97 1.29
N GLY A 32 -13.48 2.35 0.80
CA GLY A 32 -12.72 3.57 1.05
C GLY A 32 -12.85 4.23 2.43
N GLU A 33 -11.83 4.11 3.29
CA GLU A 33 -11.60 5.10 4.35
C GLU A 33 -11.09 6.42 3.70
N GLY A 34 -11.93 7.10 2.90
CA GLY A 34 -11.65 8.38 2.25
C GLY A 34 -11.39 8.32 0.74
N LEU A 35 -11.24 9.49 0.11
CA LEU A 35 -11.03 9.63 -1.35
C LEU A 35 -9.65 9.15 -1.85
N TYR A 36 -8.72 8.90 -0.91
CA TYR A 36 -7.31 8.60 -1.21
C TYR A 36 -6.82 7.32 -0.54
N ALA A 37 -7.70 6.54 0.07
CA ALA A 37 -7.33 5.26 0.65
C ALA A 37 -8.43 4.21 0.46
N CYS A 38 -8.01 2.97 0.31
CA CYS A 38 -8.90 1.82 0.29
C CYS A 38 -8.42 0.76 1.28
N LYS A 39 -9.38 0.14 1.96
CA LYS A 39 -9.11 -0.84 3.01
C LYS A 39 -9.95 -2.07 2.82
N TRP A 40 -9.31 -3.22 2.97
CA TRP A 40 -9.94 -4.52 2.97
C TRP A 40 -9.71 -5.14 4.33
N MET A 41 -10.75 -5.75 4.88
CA MET A 41 -10.67 -6.52 6.11
C MET A 41 -11.04 -7.97 5.80
N ALA A 42 -10.14 -8.89 6.07
CA ALA A 42 -10.41 -10.30 5.95
C ALA A 42 -11.06 -10.86 7.23
N ASP A 43 -11.82 -11.94 7.08
CA ASP A 43 -12.45 -12.70 8.17
C ASP A 43 -11.47 -13.15 9.26
N ASN A 44 -10.22 -13.42 8.91
CA ASN A 44 -9.13 -13.74 9.84
C ASN A 44 -8.51 -12.50 10.52
N SER A 45 -9.15 -11.34 10.42
CA SER A 45 -8.70 -10.07 11.02
C SER A 45 -7.34 -9.57 10.50
N VAL A 46 -7.02 -9.84 9.24
CA VAL A 46 -5.94 -9.16 8.51
C VAL A 46 -6.54 -8.00 7.73
N ALA A 47 -6.02 -6.79 7.96
CA ALA A 47 -6.35 -5.61 7.19
C ALA A 47 -5.26 -5.35 6.13
N VAL A 48 -5.70 -4.99 4.93
CA VAL A 48 -4.84 -4.49 3.85
C VAL A 48 -5.32 -3.07 3.54
N THR A 49 -4.40 -2.10 3.51
CA THR A 49 -4.72 -0.71 3.19
C THR A 49 -3.82 -0.23 2.06
N VAL A 50 -4.38 0.41 1.05
CA VAL A 50 -3.65 1.18 0.04
C VAL A 50 -4.01 2.64 0.23
N SER A 51 -3.03 3.53 0.38
CA SER A 51 -3.25 4.97 0.51
C SER A 51 -2.35 5.79 -0.41
N PHE A 52 -2.85 6.97 -0.77
CA PHE A 52 -2.18 8.00 -1.53
C PHE A 52 -2.06 9.25 -0.67
N GLU A 53 -0.86 9.78 -0.56
CA GLU A 53 -0.56 10.97 0.22
C GLU A 53 0.31 11.92 -0.61
N VAL A 54 0.21 13.23 -0.35
CA VAL A 54 1.12 14.23 -0.93
C VAL A 54 2.09 14.65 0.15
N GLY A 55 3.39 14.59 -0.13
CA GLY A 55 4.41 15.02 0.80
C GLY A 55 5.81 14.52 0.42
N ALA A 56 6.66 14.39 1.43
CA ALA A 56 7.99 13.80 1.30
C ALA A 56 7.97 12.37 1.85
N LEU A 57 8.53 11.43 1.09
CA LEU A 57 8.72 10.07 1.59
C LEU A 57 9.70 10.13 2.77
N GLY A 58 9.27 9.61 3.92
CA GLY A 58 10.09 9.60 5.13
C GLY A 58 11.35 8.73 4.99
N SER A 59 12.11 8.59 6.07
CA SER A 59 13.18 7.59 6.16
C SER A 59 12.61 6.29 6.72
N GLY A 60 12.85 5.16 6.05
CA GLY A 60 12.51 3.84 6.56
C GLY A 60 13.36 3.42 7.76
N SER A 61 12.83 2.54 8.60
CA SER A 61 13.52 1.99 9.77
C SER A 61 14.38 0.76 9.48
N VAL A 62 14.26 0.21 8.26
CA VAL A 62 14.98 -0.96 7.75
C VAL A 62 15.50 -0.68 6.34
N PRO A 63 16.40 -1.52 5.77
CA PRO A 63 16.90 -1.33 4.42
C PRO A 63 15.77 -1.15 3.38
N PRO A 64 15.97 -0.29 2.37
CA PRO A 64 15.01 -0.12 1.29
C PRO A 64 14.66 -1.44 0.61
N VAL A 65 13.43 -1.54 0.13
CA VAL A 65 12.94 -2.69 -0.64
C VAL A 65 12.96 -2.36 -2.13
N ASP A 66 13.24 -3.35 -2.98
CA ASP A 66 13.11 -3.18 -4.43
C ASP A 66 11.67 -3.43 -4.88
N LEU A 67 11.07 -2.40 -5.49
CA LEU A 67 9.73 -2.45 -6.06
C LEU A 67 9.80 -2.52 -7.59
N ALA A 68 10.49 -3.55 -8.09
CA ALA A 68 10.76 -3.76 -9.52
C ALA A 68 11.60 -2.62 -10.15
N GLY A 69 12.76 -2.33 -9.54
CA GLY A 69 13.70 -1.30 -9.98
C GLY A 69 13.42 0.10 -9.43
N VAL A 70 12.39 0.25 -8.60
CA VAL A 70 12.08 1.50 -7.88
C VAL A 70 12.33 1.27 -6.39
N PRO A 71 13.15 2.12 -5.74
CA PRO A 71 13.37 1.97 -4.30
C PRO A 71 12.09 2.33 -3.53
N GLY A 72 11.62 1.40 -2.71
CA GLY A 72 10.61 1.63 -1.69
C GLY A 72 11.23 1.69 -0.29
N ILE A 73 10.53 2.31 0.65
CA ILE A 73 10.86 2.29 2.07
C ILE A 73 9.88 1.39 2.82
N VAL A 74 10.34 0.84 3.93
CA VAL A 74 9.44 0.30 4.95
C VAL A 74 9.22 1.41 5.99
N ALA A 75 8.04 2.01 5.96
CA ALA A 75 7.69 3.20 6.74
C ALA A 75 7.28 2.88 8.18
N GLN A 76 6.68 1.70 8.41
CA GLN A 76 6.22 1.27 9.73
C GLN A 76 6.44 -0.22 9.89
N VAL A 77 6.93 -0.62 11.07
CA VAL A 77 6.96 -2.02 11.52
C VAL A 77 6.52 -2.03 12.98
N SER A 78 5.49 -2.82 13.30
CA SER A 78 5.08 -3.09 14.68
C SER A 78 5.01 -4.60 14.90
N ALA A 79 5.38 -5.04 16.10
CA ALA A 79 5.19 -6.43 16.53
C ALA A 79 3.80 -6.65 17.17
N ASP A 80 3.10 -5.57 17.57
CA ASP A 80 1.82 -5.66 18.27
C ASP A 80 0.85 -4.52 17.88
N PRO A 81 -0.22 -4.82 17.11
CA PRO A 81 -0.37 -6.03 16.29
C PRO A 81 0.76 -6.09 15.24
N PRO A 82 1.15 -7.29 14.75
CA PRO A 82 2.11 -7.42 13.66
C PRO A 82 1.67 -6.57 12.45
N THR A 83 2.43 -5.54 12.13
CA THR A 83 2.07 -4.54 11.12
C THR A 83 3.29 -4.16 10.31
N CYS A 84 3.10 -3.95 9.01
CA CYS A 84 4.12 -3.39 8.15
C CYS A 84 3.52 -2.47 7.09
N ALA A 85 4.17 -1.32 6.85
CA ALA A 85 3.81 -0.40 5.78
C ALA A 85 5.00 -0.19 4.84
N VAL A 86 4.77 -0.34 3.54
CA VAL A 86 5.74 -0.10 2.47
C VAL A 86 5.28 1.09 1.65
N GLY A 87 6.15 2.09 1.48
CA GLY A 87 5.83 3.32 0.76
C GLY A 87 6.87 3.66 -0.31
N TRP A 88 6.46 4.36 -1.37
CA TRP A 88 7.37 4.87 -2.40
C TRP A 88 6.86 6.16 -3.03
N GLU A 89 7.79 6.94 -3.60
CA GLU A 89 7.43 8.08 -4.45
C GLU A 89 6.90 7.56 -5.80
N HIS A 90 5.61 7.78 -6.07
CA HIS A 90 5.00 7.41 -7.33
C HIS A 90 5.34 8.43 -8.43
N ARG A 91 5.07 9.71 -8.18
CA ARG A 91 5.34 10.80 -9.13
C ARG A 91 5.60 12.11 -8.41
N LYS A 92 6.35 13.01 -9.04
CA LYS A 92 6.47 14.40 -8.57
C LYS A 92 5.15 15.13 -8.79
N ASN A 93 4.64 15.78 -7.76
CA ASN A 93 3.45 16.59 -7.87
C ASN A 93 3.87 18.00 -8.30
N ALA A 94 3.72 18.29 -9.60
CA ALA A 94 4.04 19.59 -10.19
C ALA A 94 3.29 20.76 -9.55
N ASN A 95 2.16 20.50 -8.88
CA ASN A 95 1.31 21.49 -8.26
C ASN A 95 1.57 21.66 -6.75
N ALA A 96 2.46 20.87 -6.15
CA ALA A 96 2.68 20.86 -4.70
C ALA A 96 4.12 21.22 -4.31
N ASN A 97 4.65 22.34 -4.81
CA ASN A 97 5.92 22.93 -4.36
C ASN A 97 7.12 21.94 -4.28
N GLY A 98 7.17 20.92 -5.15
CA GLY A 98 8.23 19.91 -5.16
C GLY A 98 7.94 18.65 -4.34
N GLU A 99 6.78 18.53 -3.71
CA GLU A 99 6.31 17.32 -3.02
C GLU A 99 5.98 16.20 -4.03
N SER A 100 6.04 14.97 -3.54
CA SER A 100 5.74 13.77 -4.31
C SER A 100 4.36 13.25 -3.93
N GLU A 101 3.68 12.63 -4.89
CA GLU A 101 2.61 11.68 -4.57
C GLU A 101 3.26 10.40 -4.07
N ILE A 102 2.93 10.01 -2.86
CA ILE A 102 3.41 8.83 -2.16
C ILE A 102 2.30 7.80 -2.21
N VAL A 103 2.65 6.57 -2.56
CA VAL A 103 1.76 5.42 -2.42
C VAL A 103 2.27 4.58 -1.28
N GLN A 104 1.37 4.18 -0.38
CA GLN A 104 1.67 3.32 0.74
C GLN A 104 0.75 2.11 0.75
N ILE A 105 1.32 0.95 1.04
CA ILE A 105 0.59 -0.28 1.30
C ILE A 105 0.89 -0.72 2.72
N GLU A 106 -0.15 -0.84 3.53
CA GLU A 106 -0.08 -1.34 4.89
C GLU A 106 -0.77 -2.70 5.00
N ILE A 107 -0.16 -3.60 5.76
CA ILE A 107 -0.78 -4.83 6.24
C ILE A 107 -0.74 -4.82 7.76
N MET A 108 -1.92 -4.97 8.38
CA MET A 108 -2.09 -5.07 9.83
C MET A 108 -2.73 -6.41 10.17
N ASN A 109 -2.02 -7.27 10.91
CA ASN A 109 -2.45 -8.62 11.26
C ASN A 109 -3.00 -8.67 12.70
N MET A 110 -4.22 -8.16 12.90
CA MET A 110 -4.89 -8.19 14.21
C MET A 110 -5.18 -9.62 14.68
N GLY A 111 -5.45 -10.53 13.72
CA GLY A 111 -5.70 -11.94 13.99
C GLY A 111 -4.45 -12.74 14.41
N ARG A 112 -3.26 -12.15 14.34
CA ARG A 112 -1.97 -12.79 14.62
C ARG A 112 -1.78 -14.11 13.89
N VAL A 113 -2.30 -14.22 12.67
CA VAL A 113 -2.12 -15.43 11.85
C VAL A 113 -0.64 -15.60 11.49
N PRO A 114 -0.12 -16.83 11.29
CA PRO A 114 1.27 -17.05 10.90
C PRO A 114 1.58 -16.48 9.51
N MET A 115 2.07 -15.24 9.46
CA MET A 115 2.44 -14.55 8.22
C MET A 115 3.53 -13.51 8.50
N ASP A 116 4.19 -13.06 7.44
CA ASP A 116 5.10 -11.90 7.47
C ASP A 116 4.38 -10.69 6.83
N PRO A 117 3.94 -9.71 7.64
CA PRO A 117 3.28 -8.51 7.10
C PRO A 117 4.16 -7.72 6.14
N CYS A 118 5.48 -7.68 6.35
CA CYS A 118 6.38 -6.94 5.46
C CYS A 118 6.56 -7.64 4.12
N ALA A 119 6.80 -8.95 4.12
CA ALA A 119 6.91 -9.71 2.87
C ALA A 119 5.63 -9.57 2.02
N ASN A 120 4.45 -9.67 2.66
CA ASN A 120 3.18 -9.52 1.97
C ASN A 120 2.95 -8.07 1.48
N ALA A 121 3.28 -7.06 2.29
CA ALA A 121 3.16 -5.65 1.89
C ALA A 121 4.10 -5.30 0.73
N THR A 122 5.34 -5.80 0.74
CA THR A 122 6.30 -5.62 -0.36
C THR A 122 5.80 -6.27 -1.65
N LYS A 123 5.26 -7.49 -1.58
CA LYS A 123 4.68 -8.18 -2.76
C LYS A 123 3.51 -7.39 -3.34
N LEU A 124 2.61 -6.88 -2.51
CA LEU A 124 1.51 -6.02 -2.97
C LEU A 124 2.05 -4.71 -3.56
N ALA A 125 3.08 -4.11 -2.96
CA ALA A 125 3.66 -2.86 -3.43
C ALA A 125 4.27 -3.02 -4.82
N GLN A 126 4.94 -4.15 -5.08
CA GLN A 126 5.43 -4.50 -6.41
C GLN A 126 4.30 -4.61 -7.45
N GLN A 127 3.18 -5.23 -7.09
CA GLN A 127 2.02 -5.36 -7.99
C GLN A 127 1.31 -4.03 -8.25
N ALA A 128 1.10 -3.24 -7.20
CA ALA A 128 0.53 -1.90 -7.34
C ALA A 128 1.42 -1.03 -8.23
N ARG A 129 2.74 -1.05 -8.02
CA ARG A 129 3.69 -0.30 -8.84
C ARG A 129 3.63 -0.68 -10.32
N ALA A 130 3.47 -1.97 -10.63
CA ALA A 130 3.39 -2.44 -12.01
C ALA A 130 2.11 -1.98 -12.73
N LYS A 131 1.05 -1.64 -12.00
CA LYS A 131 -0.24 -1.19 -12.54
C LYS A 131 -0.40 0.33 -12.58
N LEU A 132 0.32 1.03 -11.72
CA LEU A 132 0.35 2.47 -11.74
C LEU A 132 1.15 2.95 -12.97
N PRO A 133 0.65 3.98 -13.69
CA PRO A 133 1.39 4.55 -14.81
C PRO A 133 2.77 5.02 -14.36
N THR A 134 3.79 4.67 -15.14
CA THR A 134 5.10 5.29 -14.97
C THR A 134 4.97 6.78 -15.26
N ALA A 135 5.32 7.60 -14.28
CA ALA A 135 5.41 9.05 -14.42
C ALA A 135 6.57 9.48 -15.32
#